data_AF-A0A812YP94-F1
#
_entry.id   AF-A0A812YP94-F1
#
_cell.length_a   1.000
_cell.length_b   1.000
_cell.length_c   1.000
_cell.angle_alpha   90.00
_cell.angle_beta   90.00
_cell.angle_gamma   90.00
#
_symmetry.space_group_name_H-M   'P 1'
#
loop_
_entity.id
_entity.type
_entity.pdbx_description
1 polymer ?
#
loop_
_entity_poly.entity_id
_entity_poly.type
_entity_poly.pdbx_seq_one_letter_code
_entity_poly.pdbx_strand_id
1 'polypeptide(L)'
;MVVINLSVSTTDVIVDGKAAELSRQVPKHASDLQSLFWGVSALFGLASSSLKGALVEWFSPQKVLLSMTACSVSLLLPALWGWMPEERIPEPRCCNVKLDQFRKHPSVSAVAVLMTVVSTFLSSFQVMISNTHARAIITLLCAAVVAVQSYRALKQITPHLGRTALFIFLRQCLQGGLGETMFVWLTKYPAGPQLSPSKLGFVDCFGSLGLLVGVCIYNKYMTSWSFRRIFFTAQLAFFFAQLLEIVLV
;
A
#
# COMPACT_ATOMS: atom_id res chain seq x y z
N MET A 1 9.65 -3.31 -14.01
CA MET A 1 9.32 -2.89 -12.63
C MET A 1 8.87 -1.43 -12.56
N VAL A 2 9.64 -0.44 -13.04
CA VAL A 2 9.23 0.98 -13.00
C VAL A 2 7.87 1.23 -13.66
N VAL A 3 7.69 0.79 -14.91
CA VAL A 3 6.41 0.97 -15.65
C VAL A 3 5.25 0.21 -15.00
N ILE A 4 5.52 -0.96 -14.39
CA ILE A 4 4.50 -1.75 -13.68
C ILE A 4 4.01 -0.98 -12.45
N ASN A 5 4.93 -0.48 -11.62
CA ASN A 5 4.57 0.29 -10.43
C ASN A 5 3.89 1.61 -10.78
N LEU A 6 4.28 2.24 -11.89
CA LEU A 6 3.59 3.42 -12.40
C LEU A 6 2.13 3.09 -12.76
N SER A 7 1.89 1.99 -13.47
CA SER A 7 0.53 1.54 -13.81
C SER A 7 -0.29 1.26 -12.56
N VAL A 8 0.24 0.48 -11.61
CA VAL A 8 -0.43 0.12 -10.35
C VAL A 8 -0.76 1.37 -9.54
N SER A 9 0.21 2.28 -9.34
CA SER A 9 -0.04 3.52 -8.60
C SER A 9 -1.09 4.42 -9.25
N THR A 10 -1.15 4.46 -10.58
CA THR A 10 -2.14 5.24 -11.31
C THR A 10 -3.54 4.66 -11.11
N THR A 11 -3.68 3.33 -11.23
CA THR A 11 -4.97 2.66 -11.02
C THR A 11 -5.43 2.74 -9.57
N ASP A 12 -4.53 2.56 -8.60
CA ASP A 12 -4.85 2.60 -7.17
C ASP A 12 -5.38 3.99 -6.76
N VAL A 13 -4.72 5.06 -7.21
CA VAL A 13 -5.16 6.43 -6.90
C VAL A 13 -6.52 6.75 -7.52
N ILE A 14 -6.83 6.22 -8.71
CA ILE A 14 -8.14 6.39 -9.35
C ILE A 14 -9.23 5.65 -8.56
N VAL A 15 -8.98 4.40 -8.18
CA VAL A 15 -9.93 3.58 -7.40
C VAL A 15 -10.18 4.22 -6.03
N ASP A 16 -9.13 4.62 -5.31
CA ASP A 16 -9.24 5.31 -4.03
C ASP A 16 -9.96 6.66 -4.17
N GLY A 17 -9.68 7.40 -5.25
CA GLY A 17 -10.35 8.65 -5.56
C GLY A 17 -11.86 8.47 -5.79
N LYS A 18 -12.24 7.45 -6.57
CA LYS A 18 -13.66 7.13 -6.81
C LYS A 18 -14.33 6.60 -5.55
N ALA A 19 -13.65 5.79 -4.75
CA ALA A 19 -14.16 5.31 -3.47
C ALA A 19 -14.40 6.47 -2.50
N ALA A 20 -13.49 7.46 -2.45
CA ALA A 20 -13.66 8.66 -1.63
C ALA A 20 -14.83 9.52 -2.11
N GLU A 21 -15.03 9.65 -3.44
CA GLU A 21 -16.18 10.33 -4.03
C GLU A 21 -17.50 9.64 -3.66
N LEU A 22 -17.60 8.33 -3.86
CA LEU A 22 -18.77 7.52 -3.51
C LEU A 22 -19.06 7.54 -2.01
N SER A 23 -18.02 7.55 -1.18
CA SER A 23 -18.13 7.68 0.28
C SER A 23 -18.76 9.01 0.71
N ARG A 24 -18.63 10.08 -0.09
CA ARG A 24 -19.33 11.35 0.17
C ARG A 24 -20.80 11.28 -0.19
N GLN A 25 -21.17 10.51 -1.21
CA GLN A 25 -22.55 10.32 -1.63
C GLN A 25 -23.31 9.42 -0.65
N VAL A 26 -22.66 8.36 -0.15
CA VAL A 26 -23.26 7.42 0.81
C VAL A 26 -22.36 7.26 2.06
N PRO A 27 -22.31 8.26 2.96
CA PRO A 27 -21.41 8.24 4.13
C PRO A 27 -21.61 7.04 5.05
N LYS A 28 -22.84 6.51 5.13
CA LYS A 28 -23.19 5.36 5.97
C LYS A 28 -22.42 4.08 5.59
N HIS A 29 -22.02 3.93 4.32
CA HIS A 29 -21.36 2.72 3.80
C HIS A 29 -19.89 2.97 3.45
N ALA A 30 -19.32 4.13 3.82
CA ALA A 30 -17.94 4.48 3.48
C ALA A 30 -16.91 3.50 4.08
N SER A 31 -17.11 3.08 5.34
CA SER A 31 -16.28 2.07 5.99
C SER A 31 -16.46 0.69 5.36
N ASP A 32 -17.69 0.35 4.98
CA ASP A 32 -18.05 -0.96 4.44
C ASP A 32 -17.40 -1.15 3.06
N LEU A 33 -17.40 -0.10 2.23
CA LEU A 33 -16.74 -0.09 0.93
C LEU A 33 -15.23 -0.40 1.06
N GLN A 34 -14.55 0.27 1.99
CA GLN A 34 -13.12 0.02 2.19
C GLN A 34 -12.88 -1.39 2.73
N SER A 35 -13.70 -1.86 3.67
CA SER A 35 -13.60 -3.22 4.21
C SER A 35 -13.81 -4.28 3.12
N LEU A 36 -14.69 -4.02 2.16
CA LEU A 36 -14.96 -4.90 1.02
C LEU A 36 -13.73 -5.01 0.12
N PHE A 37 -13.05 -3.90 -0.18
CA PHE A 37 -11.80 -3.93 -0.94
C PHE A 37 -10.75 -4.79 -0.25
N TRP A 38 -10.52 -4.59 1.06
CA TRP A 38 -9.59 -5.42 1.81
C TRP A 38 -10.00 -6.91 1.85
N GLY A 39 -11.30 -7.20 1.96
CA GLY A 39 -11.83 -8.57 1.92
C GLY A 39 -11.63 -9.25 0.57
N VAL A 40 -11.89 -8.53 -0.52
CA VAL A 40 -11.66 -9.00 -1.90
C VAL A 40 -10.16 -9.22 -2.13
N SER A 41 -9.31 -8.28 -1.72
CA SER A 41 -7.84 -8.44 -1.79
C SER A 41 -7.35 -9.65 -1.01
N ALA A 42 -7.91 -9.92 0.18
CA ALA A 42 -7.56 -11.10 0.98
C ALA A 42 -7.98 -12.41 0.29
N LEU A 43 -9.19 -12.45 -0.27
CA LEU A 43 -9.71 -13.62 -0.97
C LEU A 43 -8.87 -13.95 -2.22
N PHE A 44 -8.59 -12.96 -3.06
CA PHE A 44 -7.73 -13.14 -4.23
C PHE A 44 -6.27 -13.37 -3.85
N GLY A 45 -5.80 -12.78 -2.75
CA GLY A 45 -4.48 -13.06 -2.16
C GLY A 45 -4.34 -14.54 -1.79
N LEU A 46 -5.34 -15.12 -1.12
CA LEU A 46 -5.35 -16.53 -0.75
C LEU A 46 -5.33 -17.45 -1.98
N ALA A 47 -6.19 -17.17 -2.98
CA ALA A 47 -6.21 -17.92 -4.22
C ALA A 47 -4.88 -17.82 -4.97
N SER A 48 -4.33 -16.62 -5.08
CA SER A 48 -3.04 -16.34 -5.73
C SER A 48 -1.90 -17.06 -5.04
N SER A 49 -1.75 -16.92 -3.71
CA SER A 49 -0.68 -17.55 -2.93
C SER A 49 -0.73 -19.08 -2.99
N SER A 50 -1.93 -19.66 -3.02
CA SER A 50 -2.12 -21.11 -3.14
C SER A 50 -1.67 -21.64 -4.50
N LEU A 51 -1.91 -20.87 -5.57
CA LEU A 51 -1.55 -21.25 -6.94
C LEU A 51 -0.10 -20.88 -7.29
N LYS A 52 0.45 -19.80 -6.73
CA LYS A 52 1.76 -19.25 -7.10
C LYS A 52 2.90 -20.25 -6.92
N GLY A 53 2.92 -20.98 -5.80
CA GLY A 53 3.93 -22.01 -5.53
C GLY A 53 3.86 -23.17 -6.52
N ALA A 54 2.65 -23.68 -6.77
CA ALA A 54 2.42 -24.77 -7.72
C ALA A 54 2.66 -24.36 -9.18
N LEU A 55 2.24 -23.15 -9.57
CA LEU A 55 2.41 -22.63 -10.94
C LEU A 55 3.87 -22.45 -11.32
N VAL A 56 4.73 -22.03 -10.38
CA VAL A 56 6.18 -21.88 -10.63
C VAL A 56 6.90 -23.22 -10.71
N GLU A 57 6.42 -24.24 -10.01
CA GLU A 57 6.97 -25.60 -10.11
C GLU A 57 6.48 -26.33 -11.36
N TRP A 58 5.21 -26.18 -11.73
CA TRP A 58 4.60 -26.84 -12.90
C TRP A 58 4.95 -26.16 -14.22
N PHE A 59 5.15 -24.84 -14.21
CA PHE A 59 5.41 -24.06 -15.40
C PHE A 59 6.68 -23.21 -15.24
N SER A 60 7.42 -23.02 -16.33
CA SER A 60 8.51 -22.04 -16.38
C SER A 60 8.02 -20.65 -15.95
N PRO A 61 8.83 -19.86 -15.20
CA PRO A 61 8.46 -18.52 -14.75
C PRO A 61 7.93 -17.61 -15.87
N GLN A 62 8.42 -17.77 -17.10
CA GLN A 62 7.96 -17.02 -18.27
C GLN A 62 6.47 -17.25 -18.57
N LYS A 63 5.98 -18.48 -18.42
CA LYS A 63 4.57 -18.82 -18.67
C LYS A 63 3.66 -18.23 -17.60
N VAL A 64 4.11 -18.25 -16.33
CA VAL A 64 3.38 -17.63 -15.21
C VAL A 64 3.29 -16.11 -15.39
N LEU A 65 4.38 -15.46 -15.81
CA LEU A 65 4.36 -14.03 -16.11
C LEU A 65 3.44 -13.69 -17.29
N LEU A 66 3.43 -14.52 -18.33
CA LEU A 66 2.53 -14.34 -19.48
C LEU A 66 1.06 -14.46 -19.07
N SER A 67 0.70 -15.45 -18.24
CA SER A 67 -0.68 -15.59 -17.75
C SER A 67 -1.10 -14.40 -16.89
N MET A 68 -0.24 -13.91 -16.00
CA MET A 68 -0.53 -12.71 -15.21
C MET A 68 -0.71 -11.46 -16.09
N THR A 69 0.09 -11.34 -17.16
CA THR A 69 -0.06 -10.26 -18.14
C THR A 69 -1.41 -10.36 -18.85
N ALA A 70 -1.84 -11.55 -19.26
CA ALA A 70 -3.15 -11.75 -19.87
C ALA A 70 -4.30 -11.37 -18.92
N CYS A 71 -4.21 -11.73 -17.63
CA CYS A 71 -5.18 -11.30 -16.63
C CYS A 71 -5.20 -9.78 -16.46
N SER A 72 -4.06 -9.10 -16.51
CA SER A 72 -4.02 -7.63 -16.39
C SER A 72 -4.77 -6.92 -17.51
N VAL A 73 -4.77 -7.48 -18.73
CA VAL A 73 -5.52 -6.95 -19.88
C VAL A 73 -7.03 -7.04 -19.65
N SER A 74 -7.52 -8.03 -18.89
CA SER A 74 -8.95 -8.14 -18.60
C SER A 74 -9.51 -6.96 -17.79
N LEU A 75 -8.67 -6.20 -17.07
CA LEU A 75 -9.09 -4.97 -16.39
C LEU A 75 -9.51 -3.86 -17.37
N LEU A 76 -9.07 -3.93 -18.63
CA LEU A 76 -9.52 -3.01 -19.67
C LEU A 76 -11.01 -3.21 -19.99
N LEU A 77 -11.54 -4.42 -19.80
CA LEU A 77 -12.93 -4.71 -20.12
C LEU A 77 -13.92 -3.90 -19.25
N PRO A 78 -13.86 -3.93 -17.90
CA PRO A 78 -14.66 -3.03 -17.06
C PRO A 78 -14.51 -1.54 -17.38
N ALA A 79 -13.29 -1.12 -17.73
CA ALA A 79 -13.02 0.27 -18.09
C ALA A 79 -13.73 0.66 -19.39
N LEU A 80 -13.66 -0.20 -20.43
CA LEU A 80 -14.34 0.00 -21.71
C LEU A 80 -15.86 -0.07 -21.58
N TRP A 81 -16.37 -0.92 -20.68
CA TRP A 81 -17.81 -1.02 -20.40
C TRP A 81 -18.36 0.12 -19.55
N GLY A 82 -17.54 1.08 -19.13
CA GLY A 82 -17.99 2.24 -18.37
C GLY A 82 -18.50 1.90 -16.98
N TRP A 83 -17.97 0.85 -16.34
CA TRP A 83 -18.37 0.45 -14.97
C TRP A 83 -18.10 1.56 -13.94
N MET A 84 -17.18 2.47 -14.24
CA MET A 84 -16.98 3.71 -13.50
C MET A 84 -17.59 4.86 -14.30
N PRO A 85 -18.83 5.29 -14.00
CA PRO A 85 -19.45 6.41 -14.70
C PRO A 85 -18.62 7.68 -14.51
N GLU A 86 -18.20 8.27 -15.63
CA GLU A 86 -17.46 9.52 -15.68
C GLU A 86 -18.43 10.70 -15.61
N GLU A 87 -18.46 11.41 -14.48
CA GLU A 87 -19.10 12.72 -14.44
C GLU A 87 -18.08 13.75 -14.93
N ARG A 88 -18.20 14.15 -16.20
CA ARG A 88 -17.34 15.21 -16.76
C ARG A 88 -17.70 16.54 -16.12
N ILE A 89 -16.80 17.04 -15.27
CA ILE A 89 -16.83 18.44 -14.86
C ILE A 89 -16.57 19.28 -16.14
N PRO A 90 -17.48 20.19 -16.54
CA PRO A 90 -17.29 21.01 -17.73
C PRO A 90 -16.15 22.02 -17.49
N GLU A 91 -14.92 21.64 -17.84
CA GLU A 91 -13.78 22.53 -17.87
C GLU A 91 -13.65 23.21 -19.25
N PRO A 92 -13.30 24.50 -19.32
CA PRO A 92 -13.06 25.18 -20.59
C PRO A 92 -11.93 24.50 -21.37
N ARG A 93 -12.15 24.37 -22.68
CA ARG A 93 -11.45 23.55 -23.68
C ARG A 93 -10.01 23.99 -23.99
N CYS A 94 -9.21 24.36 -22.99
CA CYS A 94 -7.82 24.76 -23.21
C CYS A 94 -6.87 23.57 -22.98
N CYS A 95 -6.35 23.03 -24.08
CA CYS A 95 -5.24 22.05 -24.13
C CYS A 95 -3.88 22.67 -23.72
N ASN A 96 -3.84 23.39 -22.60
CA ASN A 96 -2.57 23.68 -21.94
C ASN A 96 -2.46 22.70 -20.76
N VAL A 97 -1.34 21.99 -20.70
CA VAL A 97 -1.01 21.02 -19.65
C VAL A 97 -1.46 21.55 -18.28
N LYS A 98 -2.06 20.70 -17.45
CA LYS A 98 -2.61 20.97 -16.10
C LYS A 98 -1.61 21.57 -15.08
N LEU A 99 -0.49 22.15 -15.52
CA LEU A 99 0.41 23.00 -14.73
C LEU A 99 -0.37 24.07 -13.94
N ASP A 100 -1.44 24.61 -14.52
CA ASP A 100 -2.31 25.57 -13.82
C ASP A 100 -3.05 24.93 -12.64
N GLN A 101 -3.42 23.66 -12.72
CA GLN A 101 -4.00 22.91 -11.61
C GLN A 101 -2.96 22.59 -10.53
N PHE A 102 -1.71 22.32 -10.93
CA PHE A 102 -0.57 22.20 -10.02
C PHE A 102 -0.31 23.51 -9.27
N ARG A 103 -0.55 24.66 -9.92
CA ARG A 103 -0.46 25.99 -9.31
C ARG A 103 -1.65 26.34 -8.41
N LYS A 104 -2.85 25.80 -8.67
CA LYS A 104 -4.06 26.05 -7.84
C LYS A 104 -3.94 25.52 -6.40
N HIS A 105 -3.20 24.43 -6.17
CA HIS A 105 -3.00 23.84 -4.84
C HIS A 105 -1.51 23.71 -4.49
N PRO A 106 -0.82 24.84 -4.21
CA PRO A 106 0.64 24.86 -4.10
C PRO A 106 1.18 23.99 -2.97
N SER A 107 0.45 23.85 -1.85
CA SER A 107 0.88 23.01 -0.73
C SER A 107 0.88 21.52 -1.06
N VAL A 108 -0.14 21.00 -1.77
CA VAL A 108 -0.21 19.58 -2.17
C VAL A 108 0.83 19.28 -3.24
N SER A 109 0.94 20.17 -4.22
CA SER A 109 1.96 20.11 -5.27
C SER A 109 3.37 20.11 -4.69
N ALA A 110 3.66 20.96 -3.70
CA ALA A 110 4.95 20.99 -3.02
C ALA A 110 5.28 19.67 -2.32
N VAL A 111 4.30 19.04 -1.66
CA VAL A 111 4.48 17.70 -1.05
C VAL A 111 4.81 16.66 -2.12
N ALA A 112 4.10 16.66 -3.25
CA ALA A 112 4.35 15.73 -4.34
C ALA A 112 5.77 15.89 -4.95
N VAL A 113 6.21 17.14 -5.19
CA VAL A 113 7.58 17.41 -5.67
C VAL A 113 8.60 16.93 -4.65
N LEU A 114 8.41 17.27 -3.37
CA LEU A 114 9.31 16.88 -2.30
C LEU A 114 9.47 15.36 -2.23
N MET A 115 8.36 14.62 -2.22
CA MET A 115 8.38 13.16 -2.18
C MET A 115 9.09 12.57 -3.39
N THR A 116 8.88 13.13 -4.59
CA THR A 116 9.55 12.68 -5.83
C THR A 116 11.05 12.91 -5.78
N VAL A 117 11.48 14.11 -5.38
CA VAL A 117 12.91 14.48 -5.27
C VAL A 117 13.61 13.60 -4.24
N VAL A 118 13.03 13.46 -3.05
CA VAL A 118 13.64 12.66 -1.97
C VAL A 118 13.67 11.17 -2.34
N SER A 119 12.62 10.62 -2.95
CA SER A 119 12.59 9.21 -3.35
C SER A 119 13.60 8.90 -4.46
N THR A 120 13.75 9.80 -5.43
CA THR A 120 14.75 9.68 -6.49
C THR A 120 16.16 9.77 -5.91
N PHE A 121 16.41 10.75 -5.03
CA PHE A 121 17.67 10.88 -4.31
C PHE A 121 18.00 9.62 -3.52
N LEU A 122 17.09 9.11 -2.68
CA LEU A 122 17.31 7.91 -1.89
C LEU A 122 17.60 6.69 -2.77
N SER A 123 16.88 6.54 -3.88
CA SER A 123 17.09 5.42 -4.82
C SER A 123 18.49 5.45 -5.44
N SER A 124 18.95 6.62 -5.90
CA SER A 124 20.32 6.78 -6.43
C SER A 124 21.37 6.62 -5.33
N PHE A 125 21.13 7.22 -4.16
CA PHE A 125 22.06 7.24 -3.04
C PHE A 125 22.32 5.85 -2.45
N GLN A 126 21.27 5.03 -2.31
CA GLN A 126 21.38 3.67 -1.78
C GLN A 126 22.22 2.75 -2.66
N VAL A 127 22.32 3.02 -3.96
CA VAL A 127 23.16 2.26 -4.90
C VAL A 127 24.62 2.68 -4.83
N MET A 128 24.91 3.95 -4.56
CA MET A 128 26.28 4.50 -4.60
C MET A 128 27.09 4.25 -3.33
N ILE A 129 26.45 4.05 -2.18
CA ILE A 129 27.14 3.91 -0.89
C ILE A 129 27.13 2.46 -0.41
N SER A 130 28.31 1.88 -0.23
CA SER A 130 28.47 0.52 0.31
C SER A 130 28.26 0.45 1.83
N ASN A 131 28.38 1.56 2.57
CA ASN A 131 28.22 1.57 4.03
C ASN A 131 26.75 1.52 4.45
N THR A 132 26.33 0.40 5.03
CA THR A 132 24.96 0.14 5.49
C THR A 132 24.48 1.10 6.58
N HIS A 133 25.33 1.46 7.54
CA HIS A 133 24.95 2.37 8.63
C HIS A 133 24.68 3.78 8.10
N ALA A 134 25.53 4.26 7.18
CA ALA A 134 25.34 5.56 6.54
C ALA A 134 24.03 5.59 5.73
N ARG A 135 23.71 4.52 4.99
CA ARG A 135 22.44 4.39 4.26
C ARG A 135 21.22 4.45 5.19
N ALA A 136 21.28 3.75 6.33
CA ALA A 136 20.20 3.72 7.31
C ALA A 136 19.97 5.12 7.93
N ILE A 137 21.03 5.78 8.40
CA ILE A 137 20.95 7.12 9.00
C ILE A 137 20.36 8.13 8.00
N ILE A 138 20.84 8.14 6.77
CA ILE A 138 20.38 9.09 5.76
C ILE A 138 18.94 8.82 5.34
N THR A 139 18.54 7.55 5.23
CA THR A 139 17.15 7.18 4.97
C THR A 139 16.22 7.69 6.08
N LEU A 140 16.61 7.53 7.36
CA LEU A 140 15.85 8.02 8.51
C LEU A 140 15.76 9.56 8.52
N LEU A 141 16.87 10.26 8.23
CA LEU A 141 16.89 11.72 8.14
C LEU A 141 15.97 12.22 7.01
N CYS A 142 16.07 11.63 5.82
CA CYS A 142 15.20 11.97 4.69
C CYS A 142 13.72 11.69 5.01
N ALA A 143 13.40 10.57 5.64
CA ALA A 143 12.04 10.24 6.06
C ALA A 143 11.50 11.28 7.06
N ALA A 144 12.31 11.69 8.05
CA ALA A 144 11.94 12.73 9.01
C ALA A 144 11.70 14.08 8.32
N VAL A 145 12.56 14.46 7.36
CA VAL A 145 12.37 15.69 6.56
C VAL A 145 11.08 15.63 5.77
N VAL A 146 10.81 14.53 5.06
CA VAL A 146 9.56 14.36 4.30
C VAL A 146 8.34 14.47 5.21
N ALA A 147 8.34 13.81 6.37
CA ALA A 147 7.23 13.85 7.31
C ALA A 147 6.97 15.27 7.85
N VAL A 148 8.02 15.99 8.29
CA VAL A 148 7.89 17.34 8.85
C VAL A 148 7.43 18.34 7.79
N GLN A 149 8.01 18.29 6.59
CA GLN A 149 7.67 19.24 5.53
C GLN A 149 6.28 18.95 4.94
N SER A 150 5.90 17.68 4.80
CA SER A 150 4.53 17.31 4.40
C SER A 150 3.50 17.78 5.42
N TYR A 151 3.77 17.61 6.71
CA TYR A 151 2.91 18.15 7.77
C TYR A 151 2.77 19.66 7.69
N ARG A 152 3.88 20.40 7.54
CA ARG A 152 3.86 21.87 7.46
C ARG A 152 3.08 22.37 6.25
N ALA A 153 3.29 21.77 5.07
CA ALA A 153 2.59 22.14 3.85
C ALA A 153 1.09 21.85 3.97
N LEU A 154 0.69 20.65 4.39
CA LEU A 154 -0.72 20.25 4.46
C LEU A 154 -1.49 20.95 5.60
N LYS A 155 -0.80 21.31 6.69
CA LYS A 155 -1.38 22.11 7.79
C LYS A 155 -1.87 23.48 7.31
N GLN A 156 -1.24 24.07 6.28
CA GLN A 156 -1.65 25.37 5.72
C GLN A 156 -3.05 25.32 5.09
N ILE A 157 -3.48 24.15 4.60
CA ILE A 157 -4.82 23.95 4.03
C ILE A 157 -5.83 23.78 5.17
N THR A 158 -5.60 22.81 6.06
CA THR A 158 -6.43 22.57 7.23
C THR A 158 -5.60 21.87 8.32
N PRO A 159 -5.69 22.28 9.60
CA PRO A 159 -4.93 21.65 10.68
C PRO A 159 -5.17 20.13 10.80
N HIS A 160 -6.39 19.68 10.51
CA HIS A 160 -6.76 18.27 10.52
C HIS A 160 -6.04 17.48 9.41
N LEU A 161 -5.92 18.04 8.20
CA LEU A 161 -5.25 17.37 7.07
C LEU A 161 -3.77 17.13 7.36
N GLY A 162 -3.07 18.13 7.90
CA GLY A 162 -1.69 17.99 8.33
C GLY A 162 -1.51 16.87 9.37
N ARG A 163 -2.35 16.86 10.42
CA ARG A 163 -2.29 15.83 11.47
C ARG A 163 -2.55 14.42 10.92
N THR A 164 -3.54 14.27 10.06
CA THR A 164 -3.86 12.99 9.40
C THR A 164 -2.72 12.52 8.52
N ALA A 165 -2.11 13.40 7.72
CA ALA A 165 -0.97 13.06 6.88
C ALA A 165 0.24 12.61 7.72
N LEU A 166 0.57 13.34 8.78
CA LEU A 166 1.65 12.96 9.70
C LEU A 166 1.37 11.59 10.34
N PHE A 167 0.13 11.33 10.75
CA PHE A 167 -0.26 10.05 11.32
C PHE A 167 -0.09 8.90 10.32
N ILE A 168 -0.50 9.07 9.06
CA ILE A 168 -0.30 8.09 7.99
C ILE A 168 1.20 7.84 7.76
N PHE A 169 2.01 8.89 7.68
CA PHE A 169 3.47 8.77 7.52
C PHE A 169 4.10 8.00 8.68
N LEU A 170 3.81 8.39 9.93
CA LEU A 170 4.36 7.74 11.12
C LEU A 170 3.95 6.28 11.19
N ARG A 171 2.69 5.96 10.86
CA ARG A 171 2.21 4.57 10.79
C ARG A 171 3.05 3.75 9.81
N GLN A 172 3.27 4.26 8.59
CA GLN A 172 4.06 3.55 7.57
C GLN A 172 5.54 3.40 7.95
N CYS A 173 6.13 4.40 8.62
CA CYS A 173 7.51 4.33 9.08
C CYS A 173 7.70 3.37 10.26
N LEU A 174 6.79 3.38 11.23
CA LEU A 174 6.92 2.63 12.49
C LEU A 174 6.39 1.20 12.41
N GLN A 175 5.42 0.93 11.53
CA GLN A 175 4.90 -0.41 11.25
C GLN A 175 5.50 -0.98 9.96
N GLY A 176 6.70 -0.55 9.58
CA GLY A 176 7.39 -1.01 8.38
C GLY A 176 7.51 -2.54 8.35
N GLY A 177 7.26 -3.14 7.18
CA GLY A 177 7.16 -4.59 7.04
C GLY A 177 8.49 -5.29 7.30
N LEU A 178 8.50 -6.24 8.26
CA LEU A 178 9.61 -7.17 8.49
C LEU A 178 9.74 -8.23 7.38
N GLY A 179 9.03 -8.09 6.25
CA GLY A 179 8.91 -9.11 5.21
C GLY A 179 10.25 -9.60 4.67
N GLU A 180 11.23 -8.72 4.47
CA GLU A 180 12.58 -9.11 4.02
C GLU A 180 13.34 -9.89 5.08
N THR A 181 13.23 -9.48 6.34
CA THR A 181 13.87 -10.17 7.47
C THR A 181 13.26 -11.55 7.67
N MET A 182 11.93 -11.63 7.63
CA MET A 182 11.20 -12.88 7.73
C MET A 182 11.47 -13.79 6.54
N PHE A 183 11.59 -13.24 5.32
CA PHE A 183 11.99 -14.02 4.16
C PHE A 183 13.37 -14.65 4.35
N VAL A 184 14.37 -13.89 4.84
CA VAL A 184 15.71 -14.43 5.14
C VAL A 184 15.64 -15.52 6.20
N TRP A 185 14.89 -15.29 7.28
CA TRP A 185 14.66 -16.29 8.34
C TRP A 185 14.05 -17.59 7.79
N LEU A 186 12.97 -17.47 7.01
CA LEU A 186 12.24 -18.60 6.47
C LEU A 186 13.04 -19.41 5.44
N THR A 187 13.95 -18.78 4.69
CA THR A 187 14.59 -19.41 3.52
C THR A 187 16.06 -19.74 3.68
N LYS A 188 16.83 -18.88 4.35
CA LYS A 188 18.30 -18.90 4.29
C LYS A 188 18.98 -19.00 5.65
N TYR A 189 18.30 -18.62 6.73
CA TYR A 189 18.91 -18.61 8.04
C TYR A 189 19.11 -20.04 8.58
N PRO A 190 20.31 -20.41 9.09
CA PRO A 190 20.58 -21.80 9.49
C PRO A 190 19.67 -22.35 10.59
N ALA A 191 19.28 -21.53 11.56
CA ALA A 191 18.35 -21.91 12.63
C ALA A 191 16.86 -21.82 12.21
N GLY A 192 16.60 -21.27 11.01
CA GLY A 192 15.25 -21.13 10.47
C GLY A 192 14.78 -22.38 9.75
N PRO A 193 13.50 -22.41 9.31
CA PRO A 193 12.87 -23.59 8.72
C PRO A 193 13.34 -23.95 7.29
N GLN A 194 14.19 -23.12 6.66
CA GLN A 194 14.78 -23.36 5.33
C GLN A 194 13.75 -23.85 4.28
N LEU A 195 12.62 -23.13 4.21
CA LEU A 195 11.50 -23.45 3.34
C LEU A 195 11.87 -23.31 1.86
N SER A 196 11.35 -24.23 1.04
CA SER A 196 11.40 -24.11 -0.42
C SER A 196 10.49 -22.98 -0.92
N PRO A 197 10.72 -22.44 -2.13
CA PRO A 197 9.85 -21.42 -2.73
C PRO A 197 8.38 -21.81 -2.82
N SER A 198 8.07 -23.10 -3.06
CA SER A 198 6.69 -23.61 -3.04
C SER A 198 6.04 -23.54 -1.67
N LYS A 199 6.81 -23.79 -0.61
CA LYS A 199 6.29 -23.75 0.78
C LYS A 199 6.10 -22.32 1.29
N LEU A 200 6.81 -21.34 0.73
CA LEU A 200 6.55 -19.92 1.02
C LEU A 200 5.14 -19.49 0.60
N GLY A 201 4.59 -20.07 -0.47
CA GLY A 201 3.21 -19.83 -0.87
C GLY A 201 2.20 -20.17 0.23
N PHE A 202 2.44 -21.22 1.02
CA PHE A 202 1.58 -21.55 2.16
C PHE A 202 1.63 -20.49 3.26
N VAL A 203 2.81 -19.92 3.54
CA VAL A 203 2.96 -18.84 4.53
C VAL A 203 2.16 -17.61 4.09
N ASP A 204 2.25 -17.24 2.80
CA ASP A 204 1.46 -16.14 2.22
C ASP A 204 -0.05 -16.42 2.27
N CYS A 205 -0.48 -17.69 2.17
CA CYS A 205 -1.88 -18.08 2.36
C CYS A 205 -2.36 -17.81 3.79
N PHE A 206 -1.56 -18.16 4.80
CA PHE A 206 -1.89 -17.86 6.20
C PHE A 206 -1.94 -16.35 6.47
N GLY A 207 -1.04 -15.57 5.85
CA GLY A 207 -1.11 -14.11 5.90
C GLY A 207 -2.40 -13.56 5.30
N SER A 208 -2.81 -14.07 4.13
CA SER A 208 -4.05 -13.69 3.46
C SER A 208 -5.30 -14.09 4.27
N LEU A 209 -5.27 -15.27 4.91
CA LEU A 209 -6.32 -15.71 5.82
C LEU A 209 -6.43 -14.81 7.05
N GLY A 210 -5.29 -14.44 7.64
CA GLY A 210 -5.24 -13.49 8.75
C GLY A 210 -5.85 -12.13 8.39
N LEU A 211 -5.56 -11.63 7.19
CA LEU A 211 -6.19 -10.41 6.68
C LEU A 211 -7.72 -10.56 6.56
N LEU A 212 -8.21 -11.67 6.00
CA LEU A 212 -9.63 -11.93 5.86
C LEU A 212 -10.33 -12.00 7.23
N VAL A 213 -9.73 -12.72 8.19
CA VAL A 213 -10.22 -12.78 9.58
C VAL A 213 -10.26 -11.39 10.20
N GLY A 214 -9.23 -10.57 10.00
CA GLY A 214 -9.18 -9.19 10.47
C GLY A 214 -10.33 -8.33 9.92
N VAL A 215 -10.62 -8.45 8.62
CA VAL A 215 -11.75 -7.76 7.98
C VAL A 215 -13.09 -8.25 8.55
N CYS A 216 -13.27 -9.55 8.76
CA CYS A 216 -14.48 -10.10 9.36
C CYS A 216 -14.69 -9.60 10.80
N ILE A 217 -13.63 -9.56 11.61
CA ILE A 217 -13.67 -9.03 12.98
C ILE A 217 -14.04 -7.54 12.95
N TYR A 218 -13.41 -6.77 12.05
CA TYR A 218 -13.69 -5.34 11.91
C TYR A 218 -15.17 -5.11 11.60
N ASN A 219 -15.70 -5.76 10.56
CA ASN A 219 -17.08 -5.61 10.12
C ASN A 219 -18.10 -6.05 11.16
N LYS A 220 -17.83 -7.16 11.87
CA LYS A 220 -18.77 -7.72 12.85
C LYS A 220 -18.79 -6.98 14.19
N TYR A 221 -17.64 -6.49 14.66
CA TYR A 221 -17.52 -5.99 16.03
C TYR A 221 -17.03 -4.55 16.15
N MET A 222 -16.17 -4.09 15.23
CA MET A 222 -15.46 -2.81 15.38
C MET A 222 -16.14 -1.64 14.66
N THR A 223 -17.09 -1.89 13.77
CA THR A 223 -17.83 -0.84 13.03
C THR A 223 -18.57 0.14 13.94
N SER A 224 -19.02 -0.30 15.11
CA SER A 224 -19.68 0.56 16.12
C SER A 224 -18.69 1.27 17.07
N TRP A 225 -17.40 0.95 17.01
CA TRP A 225 -16.40 1.48 17.94
C TRP A 225 -15.88 2.84 17.48
N SER A 226 -15.44 3.66 18.43
CA SER A 226 -14.72 4.90 18.10
C SER A 226 -13.36 4.58 17.45
N PHE A 227 -12.93 5.40 16.48
CA PHE A 227 -11.64 5.26 15.80
C PHE A 227 -10.44 5.05 16.75
N ARG A 228 -10.41 5.77 17.88
CA ARG A 228 -9.34 5.65 18.89
C ARG A 228 -9.26 4.26 19.51
N ARG A 229 -10.41 3.66 19.81
CA ARG A 229 -10.48 2.29 20.37
C ARG A 229 -10.00 1.28 19.35
N ILE A 230 -10.50 1.35 18.12
CA ILE A 230 -10.08 0.45 17.02
C ILE A 230 -8.57 0.52 16.83
N PHE A 231 -8.03 1.73 16.73
CA PHE A 231 -6.60 1.93 16.54
C PHE A 231 -5.78 1.40 17.72
N PHE A 232 -6.18 1.72 18.96
CA PHE A 232 -5.48 1.24 20.15
C PHE A 232 -5.48 -0.30 20.23
N THR A 233 -6.62 -0.94 20.00
CA THR A 233 -6.71 -2.41 20.04
C THR A 233 -5.92 -3.07 18.91
N ALA A 234 -5.97 -2.51 17.69
CA ALA A 234 -5.20 -3.02 16.57
C ALA A 234 -3.68 -2.86 16.79
N GLN A 235 -3.24 -1.73 17.34
CA GLN A 235 -1.83 -1.49 17.64
C GLN A 235 -1.32 -2.40 18.76
N LEU A 236 -2.15 -2.66 19.77
CA LEU A 236 -1.82 -3.57 20.85
C LEU A 236 -1.71 -5.02 20.34
N ALA A 237 -2.66 -5.45 19.50
CA ALA A 237 -2.59 -6.75 18.84
C ALA A 237 -1.33 -6.89 17.96
N PHE A 238 -1.01 -5.84 17.18
CA PHE A 238 0.22 -5.79 16.38
C PHE A 238 1.47 -5.91 17.26
N PHE A 239 1.54 -5.18 18.37
CA PHE A 239 2.66 -5.27 19.32
C PHE A 239 2.85 -6.70 19.86
N PHE A 240 1.78 -7.37 20.28
CA PHE A 240 1.87 -8.75 20.77
C PHE A 240 2.23 -9.74 19.65
N ALA A 241 1.74 -9.54 18.43
CA ALA A 241 2.13 -10.35 17.28
C ALA A 241 3.64 -10.23 17.01
N GLN A 242 4.20 -9.02 17.05
CA GLN A 242 5.64 -8.79 16.89
C GLN A 242 6.46 -9.43 18.01
N LEU A 243 5.97 -9.42 19.25
CA LEU A 243 6.63 -10.14 20.35
C LEU A 243 6.62 -11.65 20.13
N LEU A 244 5.52 -12.20 19.62
CA LEU A 244 5.43 -13.62 19.29
C LEU A 244 6.39 -13.99 18.15
N GLU A 245 6.53 -13.13 17.14
CA GLU A 245 7.50 -13.31 16.06
C GLU A 245 8.94 -13.34 16.60
N ILE A 246 9.29 -12.47 17.55
CA ILE A 246 10.61 -12.48 18.19
C ILE A 246 10.88 -13.79 18.93
N VAL A 247 9.86 -14.42 19.53
CA VAL A 247 10.02 -15.73 20.20
C VAL A 247 10.17 -16.89 19.18
N LEU A 248 9.64 -16.71 17.97
CA LEU A 248 9.67 -17.70 16.89
C LEU A 248 10.98 -17.69 16.08
N VAL A 249 11.78 -16.62 16.20
CA VAL A 249 13.09 -16.40 15.56
C VAL A 249 14.21 -16.67 16.57
#